data_AF-A0A962DKT6-F1
#
_entry.id   AF-A0A962DKT6-F1
#
_cell.length_a   1.000
_cell.length_b   1.000
_cell.length_c   1.000
_cell.angle_alpha   90.00
_cell.angle_beta   90.00
_cell.angle_gamma   90.00
#
_symmetry.space_group_name_H-M   'P 1'
#
loop_
_entity.id
_entity.type
_entity.pdbx_description
1 polymer ?
#
loop_
_entity_poly.entity_id
_entity_poly.type
_entity_poly.pdbx_seq_one_letter_code
_entity_poly.pdbx_strand_id
1 'polypeptide(L)'
;MKDQDSIFFKNFSILLGALVGLTIILIVVGYLVHNSLFAGKETVTDRNAIEQALEPVAKVNTGEVIEESSDGGDNTADTQTNNNQAEVQVAGAFDGSLDGAMIYQNVCFACHATGAANAPKLEAAAWTDRMEKGVDGLVTSAING
;
A
#
# COMPACT_ATOMS: atom_id res chain seq x y z
N MET A 1 38.31 -3.23 -51.11
CA MET A 1 38.12 -2.70 -49.74
C MET A 1 36.84 -1.87 -49.62
N LYS A 2 36.51 -1.00 -50.59
CA LYS A 2 35.30 -0.15 -50.56
C LYS A 2 33.95 -0.90 -50.53
N ASP A 3 33.86 -2.10 -51.10
CA ASP A 3 32.57 -2.79 -51.23
C ASP A 3 32.12 -3.50 -49.94
N GLN A 4 33.06 -4.02 -49.14
CA GLN A 4 32.76 -4.75 -47.91
C GLN A 4 32.28 -3.82 -46.79
N ASP A 5 32.88 -2.64 -46.68
CA ASP A 5 32.52 -1.63 -45.67
C ASP A 5 31.08 -1.15 -45.88
N SER A 6 30.67 -0.95 -47.12
CA SER A 6 29.32 -0.50 -47.46
C SER A 6 28.22 -1.51 -47.08
N ILE A 7 28.52 -2.81 -47.15
CA ILE A 7 27.61 -3.90 -46.80
C ILE A 7 27.45 -3.99 -45.28
N PHE A 8 28.56 -3.85 -44.54
CA PHE A 8 28.53 -3.79 -43.08
C PHE A 8 27.69 -2.60 -42.58
N PHE A 9 27.93 -1.40 -43.11
CA PHE A 9 27.18 -0.20 -42.70
C PHE A 9 25.69 -0.27 -43.07
N LYS A 10 25.33 -0.88 -44.21
CA LYS A 10 23.91 -1.11 -44.56
C LYS A 10 23.21 -1.99 -43.53
N ASN A 11 23.79 -3.14 -43.20
CA ASN A 11 23.17 -4.08 -42.27
C ASN A 11 23.15 -3.52 -40.84
N PHE A 12 24.23 -2.86 -40.43
CA PHE A 12 24.32 -2.19 -39.14
C PHE A 12 23.29 -1.05 -39.01
N SER A 13 23.11 -0.24 -40.06
CA SER A 13 22.11 0.82 -40.09
C SER A 13 20.68 0.27 -40.07
N ILE A 14 20.41 -0.86 -40.72
CA ILE A 14 19.10 -1.52 -40.68
C ILE A 14 18.82 -2.07 -39.28
N LEU A 15 19.81 -2.72 -38.64
CA LEU A 15 19.69 -3.24 -37.28
C LEU A 15 19.45 -2.13 -36.25
N LEU A 16 20.25 -1.06 -36.32
CA LEU A 16 20.12 0.10 -35.44
C LEU A 16 18.77 0.80 -35.65
N GLY A 17 18.36 0.99 -36.91
CA GLY A 17 17.06 1.56 -37.25
C GLY A 17 15.90 0.71 -36.75
N ALA A 18 15.99 -0.62 -36.84
CA ALA A 18 14.98 -1.53 -36.32
C ALA A 18 14.84 -1.45 -34.80
N LEU A 19 15.96 -1.36 -34.07
CA LEU A 19 15.95 -1.23 -32.62
C LEU A 19 15.37 0.12 -32.16
N VAL A 20 15.75 1.22 -32.82
CA VAL A 20 15.20 2.55 -32.54
C VAL A 20 13.71 2.62 -32.92
N GLY A 21 13.32 1.99 -34.03
CA GLY A 21 11.92 1.88 -34.42
C GLY A 21 11.10 1.10 -33.39
N LEU A 22 11.61 -0.04 -32.92
CA LEU A 22 10.97 -0.84 -31.88
C LEU A 22 10.79 -0.05 -30.59
N THR A 23 11.80 0.70 -30.13
CA THR A 23 11.67 1.51 -28.91
C THR A 23 10.65 2.63 -29.06
N ILE A 24 10.63 3.33 -30.19
CA ILE A 24 9.60 4.34 -30.48
C ILE A 24 8.20 3.71 -30.50
N ILE A 25 8.04 2.54 -31.11
CA ILE A 25 6.77 1.80 -31.14
C ILE A 25 6.32 1.46 -29.72
N LEU A 26 7.22 0.94 -28.87
CA LEU A 26 6.90 0.62 -27.48
C LEU A 26 6.51 1.86 -26.67
N ILE A 27 7.14 3.01 -26.90
CA ILE A 27 6.79 4.28 -26.26
C ILE A 27 5.40 4.75 -26.70
N VAL A 28 5.10 4.70 -28.00
CA VAL A 28 3.78 5.10 -28.53
C VAL A 28 2.68 4.18 -28.01
N VAL A 29 2.89 2.87 -28.04
CA VAL A 29 1.94 1.89 -27.46
C VAL A 29 1.77 2.14 -25.97
N GLY A 30 2.87 2.35 -25.24
CA GLY A 30 2.84 2.71 -23.82
C GLY A 30 2.03 3.98 -23.57
N TYR A 31 2.18 5.02 -24.40
CA TYR A 31 1.42 6.26 -24.29
C TYR A 31 -0.07 6.07 -24.61
N LEU A 32 -0.40 5.32 -25.67
CA LEU A 32 -1.79 5.01 -26.03
C LEU A 32 -2.50 4.20 -24.95
N VAL A 33 -1.81 3.19 -24.40
CA VAL A 33 -2.31 2.38 -23.28
C VAL A 33 -2.37 3.19 -21.99
N HIS A 34 -1.39 4.06 -21.72
CA HIS A 34 -1.43 4.93 -20.56
C HIS A 34 -2.63 5.89 -20.64
N ASN A 35 -2.85 6.50 -21.81
CA ASN A 35 -3.99 7.35 -22.04
C ASN A 35 -5.32 6.58 -21.99
N SER A 36 -5.40 5.33 -22.46
CA SER A 36 -6.65 4.56 -22.40
C SER A 36 -6.94 3.93 -21.03
N LEU A 37 -5.91 3.54 -20.26
CA LEU A 37 -6.06 2.90 -18.95
C LEU A 37 -6.03 3.90 -17.79
N PHE A 38 -5.37 5.05 -17.94
CA PHE A 38 -5.16 6.03 -16.87
C PHE A 38 -5.82 7.39 -17.11
N ALA A 39 -6.48 7.64 -18.25
CA ALA A 39 -7.33 8.84 -18.42
C ALA A 39 -8.55 8.87 -17.47
N GLY A 40 -8.84 7.77 -16.77
CA GLY A 40 -9.89 7.68 -15.76
C GLY A 40 -9.41 7.79 -14.30
N LYS A 41 -8.12 7.97 -14.03
CA LYS A 41 -7.63 8.31 -12.69
C LYS A 41 -7.15 9.73 -12.72
N GLU A 42 -8.10 10.63 -12.50
CA GLU A 42 -7.86 12.04 -12.27
C GLU A 42 -6.64 12.22 -11.38
N THR A 43 -5.72 13.04 -11.86
CA THR A 43 -4.70 13.66 -11.05
C THR A 43 -5.38 14.17 -9.79
N VAL A 44 -4.94 13.70 -8.62
CA VAL A 44 -5.35 14.19 -7.30
C VAL A 44 -4.87 15.65 -7.16
N THR A 45 -5.54 16.53 -7.88
CA THR A 45 -5.55 17.98 -7.74
C THR A 45 -7.02 18.43 -7.64
N ASP A 46 -7.91 17.55 -7.20
CA ASP A 46 -9.22 18.00 -6.74
C ASP A 46 -9.08 18.45 -5.28
N ARG A 47 -8.62 19.69 -5.12
CA ARG A 47 -8.43 20.33 -3.82
C ARG A 47 -9.77 20.51 -3.07
N ASN A 48 -10.92 20.24 -3.71
CA ASN A 48 -12.24 20.19 -3.07
C ASN A 48 -12.58 18.82 -2.46
N ALA A 49 -11.99 17.72 -2.92
CA ALA A 49 -12.21 16.40 -2.31
C ALA A 49 -11.49 16.24 -0.95
N ILE A 50 -10.56 17.15 -0.64
CA ILE A 50 -9.85 17.19 0.64
C ILE A 50 -10.74 17.75 1.76
N GLU A 51 -11.67 18.65 1.47
CA GLU A 51 -12.54 19.23 2.52
C GLU A 51 -13.59 18.24 3.04
N GLN A 52 -14.01 17.27 2.24
CA GLN A 52 -14.97 16.24 2.65
C GLN A 52 -14.29 15.04 3.36
N ALA A 53 -12.97 14.91 3.22
CA ALA A 53 -12.15 13.90 3.91
C ALA A 53 -11.56 14.42 5.24
N LEU A 54 -11.83 15.68 5.62
CA LEU A 54 -11.39 16.29 6.89
C LEU A 54 -12.40 16.13 8.02
N GLU A 55 -13.54 15.47 7.79
CA GLU A 55 -14.37 15.01 8.90
C GLU A 55 -13.73 13.75 9.50
N PRO A 56 -13.53 13.70 10.82
CA PRO A 56 -12.81 12.60 11.45
C PRO A 56 -13.54 11.28 11.19
N VAL A 57 -12.93 10.41 10.38
CA VAL A 57 -13.47 9.09 10.01
C VAL A 57 -13.49 8.09 11.15
N ALA A 58 -12.93 8.40 12.33
CA ALA A 58 -13.06 7.58 13.51
C ALA A 58 -12.78 8.37 14.79
N LYS A 59 -13.65 8.23 15.80
CA LYS A 59 -13.25 8.43 17.20
C LYS A 59 -12.45 7.20 17.60
N VAL A 60 -11.20 7.38 18.00
CA VAL A 60 -10.42 6.32 18.65
C VAL A 60 -11.09 6.06 20.00
N ASN A 61 -11.79 4.92 20.12
CA ASN A 61 -12.15 4.39 21.43
C ASN A 61 -10.85 3.87 22.05
N THR A 62 -10.13 4.74 22.76
CA THR A 62 -9.29 4.28 23.85
C THR A 62 -10.27 3.69 24.85
N GLY A 63 -10.44 2.38 24.80
CA GLY A 63 -11.23 1.66 25.78
C GLY A 63 -10.79 2.16 27.14
N GLU A 64 -11.74 2.67 27.91
CA GLU A 64 -11.48 3.08 29.28
C GLU A 64 -10.73 1.95 29.95
N VAL A 65 -9.57 2.30 30.53
CA VAL A 65 -8.80 1.41 31.37
C VAL A 65 -9.78 0.96 32.44
N ILE A 66 -10.29 -0.26 32.33
CA ILE A 66 -10.94 -0.91 33.46
C ILE A 66 -9.81 -1.14 34.45
N GLU A 67 -9.60 -0.16 35.31
CA GLU A 67 -8.91 -0.32 36.56
C GLU A 67 -9.74 -1.30 37.39
N GLU A 68 -9.48 -2.59 37.18
CA GLU A 68 -9.97 -3.62 38.07
C GLU A 68 -9.07 -3.63 39.32
N SER A 69 -9.46 -2.86 40.34
CA SER A 69 -9.24 -3.28 41.73
C SER A 69 -10.25 -2.66 42.69
N SER A 70 -11.27 -3.46 43.01
CA SER A 70 -11.92 -3.62 44.32
C SER A 70 -12.58 -2.41 44.98
N ASP A 71 -13.91 -2.33 44.92
CA ASP A 71 -14.79 -2.40 46.09
C ASP A 71 -16.24 -2.67 45.67
N GLY A 72 -17.02 -3.30 46.54
CA GLY A 72 -18.20 -4.09 46.22
C GLY A 72 -19.52 -3.36 45.96
N GLY A 73 -20.43 -4.13 45.33
CA GLY A 73 -21.87 -4.10 45.56
C GLY A 73 -22.69 -3.19 44.64
N ASP A 74 -23.52 -3.80 43.79
CA ASP A 74 -24.99 -3.84 43.96
C ASP A 74 -25.65 -4.29 42.65
N ASN A 75 -26.67 -5.16 42.76
CA ASN A 75 -27.46 -5.63 41.64
C ASN A 75 -28.60 -4.66 41.38
N THR A 76 -28.59 -3.96 40.24
CA THR A 76 -29.83 -3.41 39.68
C THR A 76 -29.95 -3.77 38.22
N ALA A 77 -31.05 -4.47 37.93
CA ALA A 77 -31.52 -4.80 36.61
C ALA A 77 -32.08 -3.55 35.91
N ASP A 78 -32.16 -3.69 34.59
CA ASP A 78 -32.86 -2.83 33.62
C ASP A 78 -32.08 -1.62 33.08
N THR A 79 -31.49 -1.81 31.90
CA THR A 79 -31.92 -1.04 30.72
C THR A 79 -31.41 -1.78 29.48
N GLN A 80 -32.34 -2.50 28.84
CA GLN A 80 -32.18 -2.90 27.46
C GLN A 80 -32.34 -1.66 26.57
N THR A 81 -31.23 -1.10 26.09
CA THR A 81 -31.23 -0.18 24.94
C THR A 81 -30.81 -0.93 23.71
N ASN A 82 -31.84 -1.37 22.99
CA ASN A 82 -31.79 -1.83 21.62
C ASN A 82 -31.12 -0.77 20.76
N ASN A 83 -29.88 -1.01 20.36
CA ASN A 83 -29.23 -0.24 19.31
C ASN A 83 -29.00 -1.16 18.12
N ASN A 84 -30.00 -1.11 17.23
CA ASN A 84 -29.81 -1.29 15.81
C ASN A 84 -28.73 -0.30 15.35
N GLN A 85 -27.46 -0.64 15.52
CA GLN A 85 -26.40 -0.05 14.74
C GLN A 85 -26.21 -0.95 13.54
N ALA A 86 -26.77 -0.48 12.43
CA ALA A 86 -26.42 -0.93 11.11
C ALA A 86 -24.91 -1.08 11.03
N GLU A 87 -24.49 -2.28 10.65
CA GLU A 87 -23.15 -2.67 10.30
C GLU A 87 -22.54 -1.61 9.37
N VAL A 88 -21.73 -0.70 9.95
CA VAL A 88 -20.91 0.20 9.16
C VAL A 88 -19.76 -0.66 8.65
N GLN A 89 -19.99 -1.30 7.50
CA GLN A 89 -18.93 -1.92 6.72
C GLN A 89 -17.99 -0.81 6.28
N VAL A 90 -16.97 -0.56 7.12
CA VAL A 90 -15.75 0.07 6.67
C VAL A 90 -15.20 -0.88 5.62
N ALA A 91 -15.32 -0.52 4.34
CA ALA A 91 -14.65 -1.22 3.26
C ALA A 91 -13.15 -1.05 3.46
N GLY A 92 -12.58 -1.86 4.37
CA GLY A 92 -11.15 -1.92 4.61
C GLY A 92 -10.46 -2.36 3.33
N ALA A 93 -9.21 -1.92 3.15
CA ALA A 93 -8.35 -2.53 2.14
C ALA A 93 -8.44 -4.07 2.25
N PHE A 94 -8.38 -4.77 1.12
CA PHE A 94 -8.50 -6.23 1.07
C PHE A 94 -9.87 -6.77 1.53
N ASP A 95 -10.97 -6.13 1.11
CA ASP A 95 -12.34 -6.58 1.43
C ASP A 95 -12.61 -6.63 2.95
N GLY A 96 -12.01 -5.72 3.70
CA GLY A 96 -12.07 -5.70 5.17
C GLY A 96 -11.30 -6.83 5.85
N SER A 97 -10.52 -7.63 5.12
CA SER A 97 -9.72 -8.70 5.70
C SER A 97 -8.64 -8.17 6.65
N LEU A 98 -8.60 -8.75 7.85
CA LEU A 98 -7.54 -8.52 8.85
C LEU A 98 -6.46 -9.61 8.83
N ASP A 99 -6.44 -10.45 7.80
CA ASP A 99 -5.39 -11.45 7.63
C ASP A 99 -4.04 -10.77 7.35
N GLY A 100 -3.15 -10.81 8.34
CA GLY A 100 -1.82 -10.23 8.24
C GLY A 100 -0.98 -10.84 7.12
N ALA A 101 -1.19 -12.11 6.76
CA ALA A 101 -0.47 -12.73 5.66
C ALA A 101 -0.89 -12.13 4.31
N MET A 102 -2.20 -12.01 4.06
CA MET A 102 -2.72 -11.33 2.88
C MET A 102 -2.23 -9.88 2.78
N ILE A 103 -2.32 -9.11 3.86
CA ILE A 103 -1.87 -7.72 3.90
C ILE A 103 -0.36 -7.64 3.60
N TYR A 104 0.44 -8.50 4.24
CA TYR A 104 1.88 -8.57 4.01
C TYR A 104 2.20 -8.84 2.54
N GLN A 105 1.55 -9.83 1.93
CA GLN A 105 1.80 -10.22 0.54
C GLN A 105 1.45 -9.12 -0.47
N ASN A 106 0.40 -8.33 -0.19
CA ASN A 106 -0.07 -7.31 -1.12
C ASN A 106 0.65 -5.97 -0.98
N VAL A 107 1.14 -5.61 0.21
CA VAL A 107 1.68 -4.26 0.49
C VAL A 107 3.13 -4.31 0.98
N CYS A 108 3.41 -5.15 1.96
CA CYS A 108 4.68 -5.12 2.70
C CYS A 108 5.79 -5.90 1.98
N PHE A 109 5.40 -6.94 1.24
CA PHE A 109 6.29 -7.91 0.61
C PHE A 109 7.30 -7.26 -0.34
N ALA A 110 6.88 -6.24 -1.09
CA ALA A 110 7.73 -5.58 -2.08
C ALA A 110 9.07 -5.09 -1.50
N CYS A 111 9.07 -4.63 -0.24
CA CYS A 111 10.27 -4.18 0.44
C CYS A 111 10.83 -5.24 1.41
N HIS A 112 9.96 -5.89 2.19
CA HIS A 112 10.38 -6.79 3.26
C HIS A 112 10.77 -8.20 2.80
N ALA A 113 10.49 -8.60 1.55
CA ALA A 113 10.97 -9.88 1.03
C ALA A 113 12.47 -9.87 0.74
N THR A 114 12.96 -8.81 0.10
CA THR A 114 14.35 -8.70 -0.36
C THR A 114 15.20 -7.84 0.58
N GLY A 115 14.57 -7.01 1.41
CA GLY A 115 15.26 -6.00 2.21
C GLY A 115 15.58 -4.74 1.39
N ALA A 116 14.72 -4.40 0.42
CA ALA A 116 14.88 -3.21 -0.40
C ALA A 116 14.97 -1.96 0.49
N ALA A 117 15.84 -1.02 0.13
CA ALA A 117 16.11 0.19 0.91
C ALA A 117 16.48 -0.08 2.39
N ASN A 118 17.10 -1.23 2.69
CA ASN A 118 17.42 -1.69 4.05
C ASN A 118 16.18 -2.01 4.92
N ALA A 119 15.04 -2.33 4.31
CA ALA A 119 13.90 -2.85 5.05
C ALA A 119 14.28 -4.17 5.78
N PRO A 120 13.79 -4.38 7.02
CA PRO A 120 14.07 -5.63 7.74
C PRO A 120 13.37 -6.79 7.04
N LYS A 121 14.13 -7.78 6.58
CA LYS A 121 13.56 -8.97 5.94
C LYS A 121 12.67 -9.75 6.91
N LEU A 122 11.71 -10.51 6.42
CA LEU A 122 10.91 -11.43 7.24
C LEU A 122 11.74 -12.66 7.68
N GLU A 123 12.76 -12.40 8.49
CA GLU A 123 13.77 -13.34 8.97
C GLU A 123 14.02 -13.04 10.45
N ALA A 124 14.03 -14.05 11.31
CA ALA A 124 14.11 -13.85 12.76
C ALA A 124 15.26 -12.93 13.20
N ALA A 125 16.45 -13.09 12.59
CA ALA A 125 17.64 -12.30 12.89
C ALA A 125 17.49 -10.80 12.57
N ALA A 126 16.61 -10.42 11.62
CA ALA A 126 16.36 -9.02 11.30
C ALA A 126 15.42 -8.33 12.31
N TRP A 127 14.67 -9.11 13.09
CA TRP A 127 13.63 -8.62 14.00
C TRP A 127 14.00 -8.69 15.47
N THR A 128 15.01 -9.47 15.88
CA THR A 128 15.40 -9.64 17.29
C THR A 128 15.50 -8.32 18.05
N ASP A 129 16.37 -7.40 17.61
CA ASP A 129 16.57 -6.10 18.28
C ASP A 129 15.35 -5.18 18.16
N ARG A 130 14.55 -5.36 17.10
CA ARG A 130 13.35 -4.55 16.85
C ARG A 130 12.21 -4.93 17.80
N MET A 131 12.11 -6.21 18.13
CA MET A 131 11.09 -6.74 19.04
C MET A 131 11.22 -6.17 20.46
N GLU A 132 12.40 -5.69 20.85
CA GLU A 132 12.61 -5.01 22.15
C GLU A 132 11.74 -3.76 22.32
N LYS A 133 11.30 -3.14 21.22
CA LYS A 133 10.40 -1.97 21.23
C LYS A 133 8.94 -2.34 21.49
N GLY A 134 8.60 -3.63 21.51
CA GLY A 134 7.23 -4.12 21.59
C GLY A 134 6.42 -3.90 20.31
N VAL A 135 5.25 -4.55 20.25
CA VAL A 135 4.37 -4.52 19.07
C VAL A 135 3.87 -3.09 18.77
N ASP A 136 3.46 -2.35 19.79
CA ASP A 136 2.91 -1.00 19.63
C ASP A 136 3.94 -0.02 19.04
N GLY A 137 5.20 -0.14 19.47
CA GLY A 137 6.29 0.66 18.93
C GLY A 137 6.59 0.34 17.46
N LEU A 138 6.50 -0.95 17.09
CA LEU A 138 6.67 -1.38 15.70
C LEU A 138 5.52 -0.94 14.80
N VAL A 139 4.28 -1.05 15.28
CA VAL A 139 3.09 -0.56 14.57
C VAL A 139 3.16 0.95 14.40
N THR A 140 3.56 1.68 15.43
CA THR A 140 3.74 3.14 15.37
C THR A 140 4.78 3.51 14.31
N SER A 141 5.88 2.76 14.23
CA SER A 141 6.91 2.98 13.20
C SER A 141 6.36 2.69 11.80
N ALA A 142 5.60 1.61 11.63
CA ALA A 142 4.99 1.25 10.35
C ALA A 142 3.95 2.28 9.86
N ILE A 143 3.25 2.95 10.78
CA ILE A 143 2.28 4.00 10.46
C ILE A 143 2.99 5.31 10.06
N ASN A 144 4.09 5.65 10.74
CA ASN A 144 4.77 6.94 10.56
C ASN A 144 5.87 6.95 9.50
N GLY A 145 6.40 5.77 9.13
CA GLY A 145 7.51 5.61 8.17
C GLY A 145 8.88 5.53 8.85
#